data_AF-A0AAD8VLQ2-F1
#
_entry.id   AF-A0AAD8VLQ2-F1
#
_cell.length_a   1.000
_cell.length_b   1.000
_cell.length_c   1.000
_cell.angle_alpha   90.00
_cell.angle_beta   90.00
_cell.angle_gamma   90.00
#
_symmetry.space_group_name_H-M   'P 1'
#
loop_
_entity.id
_entity.type
_entity.pdbx_description
1 polymer ?
#
loop_
_entity_poly.entity_id
_entity_poly.type
_entity_poly.pdbx_seq_one_letter_code
_entity_poly.pdbx_strand_id
1 'polypeptide(L)'
;MWPRALCSCMCRPSDSSLGLAGTMEQAWLSADSYEVTSREGNPGQASVEMFFSSLQANLKARAAEAAANLATVEEASKAVADRRTNLYNRAVIHYHKAKLDRAGLARELEAVKVEAAKIPRLEADLRAARACAESEEAGRSAATKLKEKVEDLSRRLTEVEKQRLALQEEVTTKSTELTATAKRWTDMIGAVDRGFSAAFPETQDAALAAVGVARESRGRATGEGSSECFTMEDYMASMAARVEPITKFGWELRRAAEELVPMLWPAEAVPQDISNLTSLIERAPDRFLDWKESATRAGADMALSFVLSWYNEVDLGQLEYRRAGVEDKLSAEHKAARLARASAIADFVDKSLFVADPNPHSDEEYEMGDEEAERARDDPAAGRSDAPPAGP
;
A
#
# COMPACT_ATOMS: atom_id res chain seq x y z
N MET A 1 0.16 63.39 -50.89
CA MET A 1 -0.96 62.45 -50.81
C MET A 1 -1.35 62.32 -49.34
N TRP A 2 -2.54 62.80 -49.01
CA TRP A 2 -3.22 62.83 -47.70
C TRP A 2 -4.59 62.13 -47.90
N PRO A 3 -5.38 61.72 -46.88
CA PRO A 3 -5.55 62.35 -45.54
C PRO A 3 -5.48 61.35 -44.35
N ARG A 4 -5.31 61.71 -43.06
CA ARG A 4 -5.84 62.75 -42.14
C ARG A 4 -7.17 62.35 -41.45
N ALA A 5 -7.09 62.07 -40.14
CA ALA A 5 -8.11 62.27 -39.07
C ALA A 5 -7.36 62.05 -37.74
N LEU A 6 -7.09 62.97 -36.79
CA LEU A 6 -7.68 64.21 -36.25
C LEU A 6 -9.03 64.10 -35.53
N CYS A 7 -8.99 64.57 -34.26
CA CYS A 7 -10.05 65.00 -33.34
C CYS A 7 -10.84 63.89 -32.61
N SER A 8 -11.25 64.02 -31.33
CA SER A 8 -11.36 65.21 -30.47
C SER A 8 -11.41 64.79 -28.98
N CYS A 9 -10.87 65.65 -28.11
CA CYS A 9 -11.21 65.68 -26.68
C CYS A 9 -12.70 65.99 -26.48
N MET A 10 -13.30 65.35 -25.47
CA MET A 10 -14.40 65.93 -24.68
C MET A 10 -14.26 65.50 -23.22
N CYS A 11 -13.89 66.45 -22.38
CA CYS A 11 -14.22 66.44 -20.96
C CYS A 11 -15.72 66.72 -20.79
N ARG A 12 -16.41 66.00 -19.90
CA ARG A 12 -17.49 66.52 -19.02
C ARG A 12 -17.90 65.46 -17.96
N PRO A 13 -18.60 65.85 -16.88
CA PRO A 13 -18.22 65.50 -15.52
C PRO A 13 -19.20 64.57 -14.79
N SER A 14 -18.76 64.09 -13.62
CA SER A 14 -19.52 63.68 -12.43
C SER A 14 -20.86 62.95 -12.59
N ASP A 15 -20.93 61.72 -12.06
CA ASP A 15 -22.07 61.35 -11.22
C ASP A 15 -21.67 60.34 -10.14
N SER A 16 -21.97 60.74 -8.91
CA SER A 16 -21.82 59.99 -7.68
C SER A 16 -22.99 59.02 -7.52
N SER A 17 -22.73 57.71 -7.43
CA SER A 17 -23.70 56.79 -6.82
C SER A 17 -22.98 55.65 -6.09
N LEU A 18 -22.57 55.95 -4.86
CA LEU A 18 -22.36 54.93 -3.82
C LEU A 18 -23.74 54.48 -3.35
N GLY A 19 -24.16 53.29 -3.78
CA GLY A 19 -25.39 52.65 -3.36
C GLY A 19 -25.17 51.17 -3.06
N LEU A 20 -25.28 50.83 -1.77
CA LEU A 20 -25.69 49.52 -1.24
C LEU A 20 -24.75 48.31 -1.48
N ALA A 21 -23.67 48.26 -0.70
CA ALA A 21 -23.04 47.01 -0.27
C ALA A 21 -23.21 46.94 1.26
N GLY A 22 -24.34 46.41 1.75
CA GLY A 22 -24.69 46.52 3.16
C GLY A 22 -25.68 45.45 3.63
N THR A 23 -25.48 44.20 3.23
CA THR A 23 -26.24 43.06 3.82
C THR A 23 -25.46 41.74 3.89
N MET A 24 -24.21 41.65 3.39
CA MET A 24 -23.43 40.40 3.47
C MET A 24 -22.47 40.32 4.68
N GLU A 25 -22.14 41.46 5.30
CA GLU A 25 -21.20 41.52 6.44
C GLU A 25 -21.82 41.10 7.78
N GLN A 26 -23.15 41.11 7.92
CA GLN A 26 -23.80 40.68 9.17
C GLN A 26 -23.81 39.15 9.38
N ALA A 27 -23.57 38.36 8.33
CA ALA A 27 -23.51 36.89 8.46
C ALA A 27 -22.13 36.37 8.93
N TRP A 28 -21.09 37.20 8.90
CA TRP A 28 -19.73 36.82 9.33
C TRP A 28 -19.41 37.20 10.78
N LEU A 29 -20.13 38.16 11.37
CA LEU A 29 -19.86 38.68 12.70
C LEU A 29 -20.42 37.84 13.86
N SER A 30 -21.09 36.70 13.59
CA SER A 30 -21.65 35.81 14.62
C SER A 30 -20.96 34.45 14.73
N ALA A 31 -19.79 34.24 14.13
CA ALA A 31 -19.14 32.92 14.03
C ALA A 31 -18.01 32.63 15.04
N ASP A 32 -17.67 33.55 15.95
CA ASP A 32 -16.44 33.43 16.77
C ASP A 32 -16.62 32.83 18.17
N SER A 33 -17.71 32.10 18.43
CA SER A 33 -17.77 31.20 19.59
C SER A 33 -18.37 29.86 19.17
N TYR A 34 -17.51 28.92 18.82
CA TYR A 34 -17.92 27.53 18.71
C TYR A 34 -18.11 27.00 20.13
N GLU A 35 -19.35 26.99 20.63
CA GLU A 35 -19.73 26.09 21.72
C GLU A 35 -19.55 24.66 21.19
N VAL A 36 -18.39 24.06 21.48
CA VAL A 36 -18.18 22.64 21.23
C VAL A 36 -19.00 21.90 22.27
N THR A 37 -20.24 21.60 21.91
CA THR A 37 -21.08 20.70 22.68
C THR A 37 -20.44 19.31 22.62
N SER A 38 -20.04 18.79 23.78
CA SER A 38 -19.68 17.38 23.91
C SER A 38 -20.80 16.51 23.33
N ARG A 39 -20.48 15.31 22.85
CA ARG A 39 -21.46 14.31 22.37
C ARG A 39 -22.57 14.01 23.39
N GLU A 40 -22.36 14.37 24.66
CA GLU A 40 -23.28 14.21 25.78
C GLU A 40 -24.04 15.50 26.15
N GLY A 41 -23.89 16.59 25.39
CA GLY A 41 -24.67 17.82 25.53
C GLY A 41 -24.24 18.76 26.66
N ASN A 42 -23.13 18.50 27.34
CA ASN A 42 -22.62 19.37 28.39
C ASN A 42 -21.72 20.48 27.81
N PRO A 43 -21.99 21.77 28.10
CA PRO A 43 -21.13 22.88 27.72
C PRO A 43 -19.89 22.90 28.61
N GLY A 44 -18.72 22.60 28.04
CA GLY A 44 -17.44 22.71 28.71
C GLY A 44 -16.51 23.65 27.95
N GLN A 45 -15.93 24.63 28.64
CA GLN A 45 -14.83 25.43 28.09
C GLN A 45 -13.56 24.59 28.09
N ALA A 46 -13.26 23.92 26.98
CA ALA A 46 -11.93 23.36 26.77
C ALA A 46 -10.99 24.50 26.33
N SER A 47 -9.91 24.72 27.07
CA SER A 47 -8.82 25.60 26.62
C SER A 47 -8.30 25.11 25.27
N VAL A 48 -8.02 26.05 24.37
CA VAL A 48 -7.42 25.79 23.06
C VAL A 48 -6.12 24.98 23.20
N GLU A 49 -5.36 25.16 24.29
CA GLU A 49 -4.17 24.36 24.60
C GLU A 49 -4.49 22.87 24.79
N MET A 50 -5.58 22.52 25.48
CA MET A 50 -5.97 21.12 25.67
C MET A 50 -6.39 20.45 24.36
N PHE A 51 -6.97 21.22 23.43
CA PHE A 51 -7.28 20.72 22.10
C PHE A 51 -6.00 20.41 21.32
N PHE A 52 -5.00 21.29 21.35
CA PHE A 52 -3.73 21.08 20.64
C PHE A 52 -2.88 19.97 21.26
N SER A 53 -2.80 19.86 22.58
CA SER A 53 -2.10 18.74 23.23
C SER A 53 -2.77 17.39 22.92
N SER A 54 -4.10 17.34 22.93
CA SER A 54 -4.85 16.15 22.54
C SER A 54 -4.67 15.81 21.05
N LEU A 55 -4.69 16.82 20.18
CA LEU A 55 -4.43 16.66 18.75
C LEU A 55 -3.00 16.16 18.50
N GLN A 56 -2.00 16.75 19.15
CA GLN A 56 -0.59 16.37 19.00
C GLN A 56 -0.36 14.94 19.51
N ALA A 57 -0.92 14.58 20.68
CA ALA A 57 -0.85 13.21 21.19
C ALA A 57 -1.52 12.21 20.23
N ASN A 58 -2.67 12.57 19.65
CA ASN A 58 -3.36 11.74 18.66
C ASN A 58 -2.53 11.60 17.37
N LEU A 59 -1.93 12.68 16.89
CA LEU A 59 -1.05 12.67 15.71
C LEU A 59 0.20 11.82 15.95
N LYS A 60 0.87 11.95 17.11
CA LYS A 60 2.02 11.11 17.50
C LYS A 60 1.63 9.64 17.58
N ALA A 61 0.50 9.31 18.22
CA ALA A 61 0.01 7.94 18.30
C ALA A 61 -0.28 7.37 16.90
N ARG A 62 -0.91 8.16 16.02
CA ARG A 62 -1.17 7.78 14.63
C ARG A 62 0.08 7.65 13.78
N ALA A 63 1.08 8.52 13.99
CA ALA A 63 2.36 8.43 13.31
C ALA A 63 3.13 7.17 13.74
N ALA A 64 3.13 6.84 15.04
CA ALA A 64 3.72 5.60 15.54
C ALA A 64 3.01 4.35 15.00
N GLU A 65 1.66 4.38 14.96
CA GLU A 65 0.86 3.31 14.34
C GLU A 65 1.15 3.19 12.83
N ALA A 66 1.25 4.32 12.11
CA ALA A 66 1.58 4.34 10.69
C ALA A 66 2.99 3.81 10.41
N ALA A 67 4.00 4.19 11.21
CA ALA A 67 5.37 3.69 11.10
C ALA A 67 5.45 2.18 11.39
N ALA A 68 4.74 1.70 12.42
CA ALA A 68 4.64 0.26 12.68
C ALA A 68 3.98 -0.47 11.50
N ASN A 69 2.89 0.08 10.96
CA ASN A 69 2.22 -0.48 9.79
C ASN A 69 3.14 -0.47 8.55
N LEU A 70 3.90 0.60 8.31
CA LEU A 70 4.84 0.69 7.20
C LEU A 70 5.96 -0.36 7.32
N ALA A 71 6.53 -0.53 8.52
CA ALA A 71 7.53 -1.57 8.76
C ALA A 71 6.97 -2.98 8.49
N THR A 72 5.75 -3.27 8.94
CA THR A 72 5.10 -4.55 8.62
C THR A 72 4.83 -4.73 7.12
N VAL A 73 4.50 -3.64 6.40
CA VAL A 73 4.31 -3.65 4.94
C VAL A 73 5.63 -3.84 4.21
N GLU A 74 6.73 -3.22 4.65
CA GLU A 74 8.06 -3.41 4.05
C GLU A 74 8.58 -4.84 4.26
N GLU A 75 8.43 -5.40 5.46
CA GLU A 75 8.76 -6.80 5.73
C GLU A 75 7.88 -7.75 4.92
N ALA A 76 6.57 -7.48 4.85
CA ALA A 76 5.66 -8.25 4.01
C ALA A 76 6.03 -8.14 2.52
N SER A 77 6.46 -6.97 2.06
CA SER A 77 6.89 -6.72 0.67
C SER A 77 8.16 -7.49 0.34
N LYS A 78 9.19 -7.45 1.21
CA LYS A 78 10.41 -8.27 1.08
C LYS A 78 10.08 -9.76 1.09
N ALA A 79 9.26 -10.20 2.04
CA ALA A 79 8.82 -11.59 2.11
C ALA A 79 8.06 -12.03 0.86
N VAL A 80 7.21 -11.17 0.29
CA VAL A 80 6.51 -11.41 -0.98
C VAL A 80 7.47 -11.44 -2.16
N ALA A 81 8.48 -10.55 -2.22
CA ALA A 81 9.49 -10.53 -3.28
C ALA A 81 10.37 -11.78 -3.26
N ASP A 82 10.83 -12.21 -2.08
CA ASP A 82 11.59 -13.44 -1.89
C ASP A 82 10.73 -14.66 -2.22
N ARG A 83 9.48 -14.67 -1.77
CA ARG A 83 8.54 -15.74 -2.09
C ARG A 83 8.27 -15.78 -3.58
N ARG A 84 8.10 -14.64 -4.26
CA ARG A 84 7.93 -14.53 -5.72
C ARG A 84 9.14 -15.09 -6.47
N THR A 85 10.35 -14.72 -6.06
CA THR A 85 11.60 -15.19 -6.69
C THR A 85 11.77 -16.70 -6.49
N ASN A 86 11.52 -17.20 -5.28
CA ASN A 86 11.53 -18.64 -5.00
C ASN A 86 10.46 -19.40 -5.77
N LEU A 87 9.26 -18.85 -5.86
CA LEU A 87 8.14 -19.39 -6.62
C LEU A 87 8.46 -19.43 -8.11
N TYR A 88 9.02 -18.36 -8.67
CA TYR A 88 9.47 -18.31 -10.06
C TYR A 88 10.55 -19.35 -10.34
N ASN A 89 11.61 -19.39 -9.53
CA ASN A 89 12.69 -20.37 -9.69
C ASN A 89 12.16 -21.80 -9.57
N ARG A 90 11.28 -22.07 -8.60
CA ARG A 90 10.64 -23.37 -8.44
C ARG A 90 9.74 -23.71 -9.64
N ALA A 91 8.97 -22.76 -10.15
CA ALA A 91 8.13 -22.95 -11.33
C ALA A 91 8.97 -23.23 -12.59
N VAL A 92 10.08 -22.52 -12.79
CA VAL A 92 11.02 -22.75 -13.90
C VAL A 92 11.67 -24.12 -13.79
N ILE A 93 12.11 -24.53 -12.60
CA ILE A 93 12.65 -25.87 -12.35
C ILE A 93 11.60 -26.94 -12.64
N HIS A 94 10.36 -26.78 -12.14
CA HIS A 94 9.28 -27.73 -12.41
C HIS A 94 8.89 -27.76 -13.88
N TYR A 95 8.88 -26.61 -14.56
CA TYR A 95 8.62 -26.53 -15.99
C TYR A 95 9.69 -27.28 -16.79
N HIS A 96 10.97 -27.05 -16.51
CA HIS A 96 12.06 -27.76 -17.19
C HIS A 96 12.07 -29.26 -16.87
N LYS A 97 11.79 -29.63 -15.62
CA LYS A 97 11.64 -31.03 -15.23
C LYS A 97 10.47 -31.69 -15.95
N ALA A 98 9.28 -31.07 -15.95
CA ALA A 98 8.12 -31.57 -16.68
C ALA A 98 8.36 -31.65 -18.19
N LYS A 99 9.13 -30.71 -18.76
CA LYS A 99 9.53 -30.74 -20.17
C LYS A 99 10.46 -31.92 -20.47
N LEU A 100 11.42 -32.19 -19.58
CA LEU A 100 12.31 -33.35 -19.68
C LEU A 100 11.53 -34.67 -19.49
N ASP A 101 10.66 -34.75 -18.50
CA ASP A 101 9.81 -35.90 -18.21
C ASP A 101 8.87 -36.17 -19.39
N ARG A 102 8.27 -35.13 -19.98
CA ARG A 102 7.42 -35.26 -21.18
C ARG A 102 8.23 -35.74 -22.39
N ALA A 103 9.45 -35.27 -22.57
CA ALA A 103 10.33 -35.74 -23.63
C ALA A 103 10.83 -37.19 -23.39
N GLY A 104 10.96 -37.61 -22.12
CA GLY A 104 11.23 -38.98 -21.71
C GLY A 104 10.04 -39.90 -22.00
N LEU A 105 8.86 -39.54 -21.48
CA LEU A 105 7.60 -40.24 -21.73
C LEU A 105 7.26 -40.31 -23.22
N ALA A 106 7.54 -39.27 -24.00
CA ALA A 106 7.36 -39.33 -25.46
C ALA A 106 8.27 -40.37 -26.12
N ARG A 107 9.53 -40.49 -25.67
CA ARG A 107 10.46 -41.53 -26.15
C ARG A 107 10.03 -42.93 -25.72
N GLU A 108 9.57 -43.09 -24.49
CA GLU A 108 9.02 -44.36 -24.00
C GLU A 108 7.74 -44.74 -24.72
N LEU A 109 6.84 -43.78 -24.99
CA LEU A 109 5.63 -44.00 -25.77
C LEU A 109 5.97 -44.44 -27.20
N GLU A 110 6.96 -43.81 -27.85
CA GLU A 110 7.41 -44.24 -29.18
C GLU A 110 8.07 -45.63 -29.14
N ALA A 111 8.85 -45.95 -28.11
CA ALA A 111 9.40 -47.29 -27.92
C ALA A 111 8.28 -48.34 -27.72
N VAL A 112 7.27 -48.02 -26.91
CA VAL A 112 6.08 -48.86 -26.71
C VAL A 112 5.28 -48.99 -28.01
N LYS A 113 5.14 -47.93 -28.82
CA LYS A 113 4.50 -48.03 -30.14
C LYS A 113 5.27 -48.95 -31.07
N VAL A 114 6.60 -48.90 -31.06
CA VAL A 114 7.47 -49.77 -31.87
C VAL A 114 7.33 -51.23 -31.41
N GLU A 115 7.29 -51.52 -30.11
CA GLU A 115 7.03 -52.86 -29.58
C GLU A 115 5.58 -53.31 -29.84
N ALA A 116 4.60 -52.42 -29.69
CA ALA A 116 3.19 -52.68 -29.98
C ALA A 116 2.98 -52.99 -31.47
N ALA A 117 3.75 -52.37 -32.37
CA ALA A 117 3.75 -52.71 -33.79
C ALA A 117 4.28 -54.12 -34.09
N LYS A 118 4.95 -54.78 -33.12
CA LYS A 118 5.33 -56.20 -33.21
C LYS A 118 4.20 -57.13 -32.77
N ILE A 119 3.21 -56.66 -32.01
CA ILE A 119 2.06 -57.47 -31.55
C ILE A 119 1.33 -58.14 -32.74
N PRO A 120 1.00 -57.45 -33.86
CA PRO A 120 0.34 -58.10 -35.00
C PRO A 120 1.20 -59.21 -35.63
N ARG A 121 2.53 -59.05 -35.65
CA ARG A 121 3.46 -60.06 -36.14
C ARG A 121 3.51 -61.25 -35.19
N LEU A 122 3.63 -61.00 -33.89
CA LEU A 122 3.62 -62.05 -32.87
C LEU A 122 2.29 -62.80 -32.82
N GLU A 123 1.16 -62.12 -33.01
CA GLU A 123 -0.17 -62.74 -33.14
C GLU A 123 -0.29 -63.59 -34.41
N ALA A 124 0.28 -63.13 -35.54
CA ALA A 124 0.33 -63.89 -36.78
C ALA A 124 1.22 -65.13 -36.62
N ASP A 125 2.39 -64.98 -35.99
CA ASP A 125 3.31 -66.08 -35.66
C ASP A 125 2.65 -67.08 -34.69
N LEU A 126 1.91 -66.60 -33.68
CA LEU A 126 1.10 -67.41 -32.78
C LEU A 126 0.02 -68.20 -33.51
N ARG A 127 -0.69 -67.55 -34.46
CA ARG A 127 -1.70 -68.21 -35.30
C ARG A 127 -1.07 -69.26 -36.21
N ALA A 128 0.06 -68.96 -36.84
CA ALA A 128 0.81 -69.90 -37.67
C ALA A 128 1.38 -71.08 -36.85
N ALA A 129 1.94 -70.80 -35.67
CA ALA A 129 2.43 -71.80 -34.73
C ALA A 129 1.33 -72.77 -34.28
N ARG A 130 0.13 -72.25 -33.98
CA ARG A 130 -1.05 -73.06 -33.63
C ARG A 130 -1.52 -73.92 -34.81
N ALA A 131 -1.63 -73.34 -36.01
CA ALA A 131 -1.98 -74.09 -37.22
C ALA A 131 -0.96 -75.19 -37.57
N CYS A 132 0.34 -74.96 -37.34
CA CYS A 132 1.39 -75.98 -37.52
C CYS A 132 1.38 -77.06 -36.44
N ALA A 133 0.97 -76.74 -35.21
CA ALA A 133 0.83 -77.73 -34.13
C ALA A 133 -0.35 -78.68 -34.37
N GLU A 134 -1.31 -78.28 -35.20
CA GLU A 134 -2.50 -79.06 -35.57
C GLU A 134 -2.27 -80.03 -36.75
N SER A 135 -1.11 -80.00 -37.45
CA SER A 135 -0.78 -80.96 -38.52
C SER A 135 0.14 -82.10 -38.06
N GLU A 136 -0.16 -83.34 -38.48
CA GLU A 136 0.17 -84.59 -37.78
C GLU A 136 1.62 -85.14 -37.85
N GLU A 137 1.97 -85.78 -36.72
CA GLU A 137 2.79 -86.99 -36.47
C GLU A 137 4.32 -87.08 -36.63
N ALA A 138 5.05 -86.08 -37.12
CA ALA A 138 6.54 -86.06 -36.96
C ALA A 138 7.05 -85.11 -35.85
N GLY A 139 6.15 -84.37 -35.19
CA GLY A 139 6.48 -83.09 -34.55
C GLY A 139 6.45 -83.00 -33.02
N ARG A 140 6.54 -84.08 -32.22
CA ARG A 140 6.37 -83.98 -30.74
C ARG A 140 7.42 -83.08 -30.05
N SER A 141 8.68 -83.06 -30.48
CA SER A 141 9.70 -82.17 -29.90
C SER A 141 9.66 -80.74 -30.45
N ALA A 142 9.08 -80.55 -31.64
CA ALA A 142 8.83 -79.23 -32.21
C ALA A 142 7.58 -78.59 -31.58
N ALA A 143 6.55 -79.38 -31.30
CA ALA A 143 5.31 -78.96 -30.64
C ALA A 143 5.56 -78.48 -29.21
N THR A 144 6.44 -79.15 -28.43
CA THR A 144 6.81 -78.68 -27.08
C THR A 144 7.54 -77.34 -27.13
N LYS A 145 8.49 -77.16 -28.08
CA LYS A 145 9.20 -75.89 -28.29
C LYS A 145 8.27 -74.76 -28.75
N LEU A 146 7.29 -75.07 -29.60
CA LEU A 146 6.27 -74.10 -30.02
C LEU A 146 5.36 -73.72 -28.87
N LYS A 147 4.92 -74.68 -28.06
CA LYS A 147 4.11 -74.42 -26.86
C LYS A 147 4.82 -73.50 -25.87
N GLU A 148 6.11 -73.77 -25.60
CA GLU A 148 6.93 -72.91 -24.73
C GLU A 148 7.05 -71.48 -25.27
N LYS A 149 7.25 -71.31 -26.58
CA LYS A 149 7.26 -69.99 -27.23
C LYS A 149 5.91 -69.27 -27.14
N VAL A 150 4.80 -69.99 -27.32
CA VAL A 150 3.45 -69.44 -27.19
C VAL A 150 3.21 -68.95 -25.76
N GLU A 151 3.61 -69.72 -24.75
CA GLU A 151 3.50 -69.34 -23.35
C GLU A 151 4.40 -68.12 -23.00
N ASP A 152 5.62 -68.06 -23.52
CA ASP A 152 6.51 -66.91 -23.35
C ASP A 152 5.94 -65.64 -23.99
N LEU A 153 5.44 -65.73 -25.23
CA LEU A 153 4.83 -64.60 -25.93
C LEU A 153 3.56 -64.12 -25.23
N SER A 154 2.70 -65.03 -24.76
CA SER A 154 1.53 -64.67 -23.96
C SER A 154 1.92 -63.96 -22.66
N ARG A 155 2.96 -64.44 -21.96
CA ARG A 155 3.48 -63.77 -20.76
C ARG A 155 3.98 -62.35 -21.06
N ARG A 156 4.75 -62.20 -22.14
CA ARG A 156 5.27 -60.89 -22.56
C ARG A 156 4.15 -59.91 -22.95
N LEU A 157 3.11 -60.39 -23.62
CA LEU A 157 1.94 -59.57 -23.96
C LEU A 157 1.23 -59.05 -22.71
N THR A 158 0.97 -59.93 -21.73
CA THR A 158 0.32 -59.52 -20.46
C THR A 158 1.17 -58.54 -19.66
N GLU A 159 2.50 -58.65 -19.71
CA GLU A 159 3.40 -57.71 -19.03
C GLU A 159 3.39 -56.33 -19.71
N VAL A 160 3.39 -56.27 -21.05
CA VAL A 160 3.28 -55.00 -21.79
C VAL A 160 1.93 -54.32 -21.53
N GLU A 161 0.83 -55.08 -21.49
CA GLU A 161 -0.49 -54.54 -21.15
C GLU A 161 -0.54 -53.97 -19.74
N LYS A 162 0.06 -54.68 -18.77
CA LYS A 162 0.19 -54.21 -17.39
C LYS A 162 0.99 -52.90 -17.31
N GLN A 163 2.11 -52.81 -18.04
CA GLN A 163 2.92 -51.59 -18.10
C GLN A 163 2.15 -50.42 -18.73
N ARG A 164 1.35 -50.67 -19.78
CA ARG A 164 0.51 -49.64 -20.41
C ARG A 164 -0.51 -49.07 -19.43
N LEU A 165 -1.19 -49.93 -18.67
CA LEU A 165 -2.19 -49.50 -17.68
C LEU A 165 -1.52 -48.69 -16.54
N ALA A 166 -0.38 -49.15 -16.03
CA ALA A 166 0.37 -48.43 -15.00
C ALA A 166 0.80 -47.03 -15.47
N LEU A 167 1.33 -46.91 -16.70
CA LEU A 167 1.69 -45.60 -17.29
C LEU A 167 0.47 -44.71 -17.51
N GLN A 168 -0.67 -45.29 -17.91
CA GLN A 168 -1.90 -44.53 -18.09
C GLN A 168 -2.39 -43.96 -16.75
N GLU A 169 -2.36 -44.74 -15.67
CA GLU A 169 -2.66 -44.26 -14.33
C GLU A 169 -1.71 -43.14 -13.90
N GLU A 170 -0.40 -43.31 -14.09
CA GLU A 170 0.61 -42.29 -13.76
C GLU A 170 0.41 -40.98 -14.55
N VAL A 171 0.07 -41.07 -15.83
CA VAL A 171 -0.24 -39.88 -16.65
C VAL A 171 -1.48 -39.17 -16.11
N THR A 172 -2.52 -39.92 -15.71
CA THR A 172 -3.74 -39.30 -15.15
C THR A 172 -3.49 -38.64 -13.80
N THR A 173 -2.71 -39.27 -12.90
CA THR A 173 -2.36 -38.68 -11.60
C THR A 173 -1.51 -37.44 -11.76
N LYS A 174 -0.46 -37.48 -12.61
CA LYS A 174 0.34 -36.28 -12.89
C LYS A 174 -0.47 -35.17 -13.55
N SER A 175 -1.42 -35.51 -14.43
CA SER A 175 -2.28 -34.51 -15.06
C SER A 175 -3.19 -33.80 -14.04
N THR A 176 -3.74 -34.52 -13.05
CA THR A 176 -4.58 -33.91 -12.01
C THR A 176 -3.75 -33.06 -11.06
N GLU A 177 -2.54 -33.48 -10.71
CA GLU A 177 -1.58 -32.68 -9.93
C GLU A 177 -1.18 -31.38 -10.64
N LEU A 178 -0.86 -31.45 -11.94
CA LEU A 178 -0.54 -30.25 -12.73
C LEU A 178 -1.73 -29.30 -12.83
N THR A 179 -2.94 -29.83 -12.98
CA THR A 179 -4.16 -29.01 -13.00
C THR A 179 -4.41 -28.34 -11.64
N ALA A 180 -4.22 -29.07 -10.55
CA ALA A 180 -4.38 -28.54 -9.20
C ALA A 180 -3.35 -27.46 -8.86
N THR A 181 -2.09 -27.66 -9.27
CA THR A 181 -1.03 -26.65 -9.10
C THR A 181 -1.33 -25.40 -9.93
N ALA A 182 -1.70 -25.55 -11.21
CA ALA A 182 -2.08 -24.42 -12.06
C ALA A 182 -3.21 -23.58 -11.43
N LYS A 183 -4.25 -24.23 -10.89
CA LYS A 183 -5.33 -23.53 -10.19
C LYS A 183 -4.85 -22.71 -8.99
N ARG A 184 -3.98 -23.28 -8.14
CA ARG A 184 -3.41 -22.56 -6.98
C ARG A 184 -2.64 -21.31 -7.40
N TRP A 185 -1.91 -21.37 -8.51
CA TRP A 185 -1.19 -20.23 -9.06
C TRP A 185 -2.13 -19.14 -9.54
N THR A 186 -3.19 -19.50 -10.26
CA THR A 186 -4.23 -18.56 -10.71
C THR A 186 -4.90 -17.88 -9.52
N ASP A 187 -5.25 -18.63 -8.47
CA ASP A 187 -5.88 -18.09 -7.26
C ASP A 187 -4.97 -17.09 -6.52
N MET A 188 -3.67 -17.42 -6.40
CA MET A 188 -2.68 -16.57 -5.76
C MET A 188 -2.43 -15.27 -6.53
N ILE A 189 -2.31 -15.35 -7.86
CA ILE A 189 -2.12 -14.17 -8.70
C ILE A 189 -3.38 -13.31 -8.71
N GLY A 190 -4.57 -13.93 -8.76
CA GLY A 190 -5.83 -13.20 -8.63
C GLY A 190 -5.97 -12.49 -7.27
N ALA A 191 -5.39 -13.02 -6.20
CA ALA A 191 -5.34 -12.32 -4.91
C ALA A 191 -4.42 -11.09 -4.94
N VAL A 192 -3.26 -11.19 -5.60
CA VAL A 192 -2.35 -10.05 -5.81
C VAL A 192 -3.02 -8.95 -6.64
N ASP A 193 -3.69 -9.32 -7.73
CA ASP A 193 -4.42 -8.37 -8.59
C ASP A 193 -5.53 -7.64 -7.81
N ARG A 194 -6.30 -8.37 -6.99
CA ARG A 194 -7.29 -7.74 -6.09
C ARG A 194 -6.66 -6.79 -5.07
N GLY A 195 -5.48 -7.11 -4.57
CA GLY A 195 -4.71 -6.21 -3.69
C GLY A 195 -4.34 -4.91 -4.39
N PHE A 196 -3.88 -4.99 -5.65
CA PHE A 196 -3.62 -3.80 -6.46
C PHE A 196 -4.89 -2.99 -6.73
N SER A 197 -6.00 -3.64 -7.07
CA SER A 197 -7.30 -2.96 -7.24
C SER A 197 -7.75 -2.22 -5.99
N ALA A 198 -7.54 -2.78 -4.80
CA ALA A 198 -7.93 -2.17 -3.54
C ALA A 198 -7.03 -0.98 -3.15
N ALA A 199 -5.72 -1.10 -3.39
CA ALA A 199 -4.76 -0.04 -3.05
C ALA A 199 -4.74 1.11 -4.07
N PHE A 200 -5.01 0.83 -5.35
CA PHE A 200 -4.93 1.79 -6.45
C PHE A 200 -6.14 1.68 -7.38
N PRO A 201 -7.34 2.09 -6.92
CA PRO A 201 -8.57 1.96 -7.70
C PRO A 201 -8.52 2.71 -9.04
N GLU A 202 -7.72 3.78 -9.15
CA GLU A 202 -7.54 4.58 -10.37
C GLU A 202 -6.94 3.77 -11.52
N THR A 203 -6.25 2.67 -11.21
CA THR A 203 -5.60 1.81 -12.21
C THR A 203 -6.53 0.76 -12.81
N GLN A 204 -7.75 0.64 -12.31
CA GLN A 204 -8.70 -0.41 -12.69
C GLN A 204 -9.08 -0.35 -14.17
N ASP A 205 -9.32 0.85 -14.70
CA ASP A 205 -9.78 1.01 -16.09
C ASP A 205 -8.69 0.62 -17.10
N ALA A 206 -7.44 1.03 -16.84
CA ALA A 206 -6.28 0.65 -17.65
C ALA A 206 -6.06 -0.87 -17.64
N ALA A 207 -6.22 -1.49 -16.47
CA ALA A 207 -6.11 -2.93 -16.31
C ALA A 207 -7.17 -3.70 -17.09
N LEU A 208 -8.44 -3.29 -16.99
CA LEU A 208 -9.54 -3.91 -17.74
C LEU A 208 -9.38 -3.73 -19.26
N ALA A 209 -8.93 -2.55 -19.71
CA ALA A 209 -8.64 -2.30 -21.12
C ALA A 209 -7.53 -3.24 -21.65
N ALA A 210 -6.44 -3.40 -20.90
CA ALA A 210 -5.35 -4.30 -21.27
C ALA A 210 -5.79 -5.77 -21.31
N VAL A 211 -6.62 -6.20 -20.36
CA VAL A 211 -7.24 -7.54 -20.38
C VAL A 211 -8.10 -7.72 -21.62
N GLY A 212 -8.89 -6.71 -22.00
CA GLY A 212 -9.69 -6.71 -23.23
C GLY A 212 -8.82 -6.95 -24.47
N VAL A 213 -7.73 -6.19 -24.61
CA VAL A 213 -6.77 -6.33 -25.73
C VAL A 213 -6.10 -7.72 -25.73
N ALA A 214 -5.72 -8.24 -24.57
CA ALA A 214 -5.14 -9.57 -24.44
C ALA A 214 -6.13 -10.66 -24.87
N ARG A 215 -7.39 -10.56 -24.43
CA ARG A 215 -8.48 -11.48 -24.81
C ARG A 215 -8.76 -11.46 -26.30
N GLU A 216 -8.82 -10.28 -26.91
CA GLU A 216 -8.99 -10.14 -28.36
C GLU A 216 -7.83 -10.76 -29.14
N SER A 217 -6.59 -10.51 -28.71
CA SER A 217 -5.39 -11.05 -29.35
C SER A 217 -5.37 -12.57 -29.30
N ARG A 218 -5.74 -13.15 -28.16
CA ARG A 218 -5.90 -14.61 -27.99
C ARG A 218 -7.01 -15.17 -28.88
N GLY A 219 -8.18 -14.52 -28.89
CA GLY A 219 -9.31 -14.94 -29.72
C GLY A 219 -8.96 -14.97 -31.21
N ARG A 220 -8.16 -14.01 -31.70
CA ARG A 220 -7.65 -14.03 -33.09
C ARG A 220 -6.67 -15.18 -33.35
N ALA A 221 -5.87 -15.58 -32.36
CA ALA A 221 -4.85 -16.60 -32.51
C ALA A 221 -5.41 -18.03 -32.43
N THR A 222 -6.33 -18.30 -31.50
CA THR A 222 -6.86 -19.65 -31.24
C THR A 222 -8.27 -19.88 -31.77
N GLY A 223 -9.01 -18.84 -32.14
CA GLY A 223 -10.43 -18.94 -32.51
C GLY A 223 -11.34 -19.32 -31.32
N GLU A 224 -10.79 -19.35 -30.12
CA GLU A 224 -11.49 -19.73 -28.90
C GLU A 224 -12.36 -18.56 -28.42
N GLY A 225 -13.63 -18.84 -28.11
CA GLY A 225 -14.60 -17.83 -27.67
C GLY A 225 -14.17 -17.14 -26.38
N SER A 226 -14.74 -15.96 -26.11
CA SER A 226 -14.46 -15.20 -24.89
C SER A 226 -14.76 -16.05 -23.65
N SER A 227 -13.72 -16.48 -22.95
CA SER A 227 -13.87 -17.10 -21.63
C SER A 227 -14.29 -16.02 -20.62
N GLU A 228 -15.37 -16.27 -19.89
CA GLU A 228 -15.82 -15.38 -18.80
C GLU A 228 -14.85 -15.43 -17.61
N CYS A 229 -14.16 -16.54 -17.41
CA CYS A 229 -13.18 -16.69 -16.34
C CYS A 229 -11.88 -15.97 -16.67
N PHE A 230 -11.30 -15.27 -15.69
CA PHE A 230 -9.96 -14.71 -15.82
C PHE A 230 -8.93 -15.82 -15.97
N THR A 231 -8.20 -15.78 -17.08
CA THR A 231 -7.06 -16.66 -17.30
C THR A 231 -5.80 -16.09 -16.65
N MET A 232 -4.74 -16.91 -16.57
CA MET A 232 -3.43 -16.44 -16.11
C MET A 232 -2.92 -15.25 -16.93
N GLU A 233 -3.09 -15.30 -18.25
CA GLU A 233 -2.69 -14.22 -19.16
C GLU A 233 -3.46 -12.93 -18.89
N ASP A 234 -4.75 -13.04 -18.56
CA ASP A 234 -5.58 -11.88 -18.21
C ASP A 234 -5.03 -11.21 -16.94
N TYR A 235 -4.70 -11.99 -15.90
CA TYR A 235 -4.11 -11.41 -14.69
C TYR A 235 -2.73 -10.79 -14.95
N MET A 236 -1.89 -11.40 -15.77
CA MET A 236 -0.59 -10.81 -16.12
C MET A 236 -0.76 -9.51 -16.90
N ALA A 237 -1.70 -9.45 -17.84
CA ALA A 237 -2.02 -8.22 -18.59
C ALA A 237 -2.57 -7.12 -17.67
N SER A 238 -3.49 -7.48 -16.76
CA SER A 238 -4.02 -6.58 -15.73
C SER A 238 -2.89 -5.99 -14.88
N MET A 239 -2.06 -6.82 -14.28
CA MET A 239 -0.96 -6.37 -13.42
C MET A 239 0.05 -5.51 -14.19
N ALA A 240 0.45 -5.92 -15.40
CA ALA A 240 1.40 -5.16 -16.22
C ALA A 240 0.88 -3.75 -16.54
N ALA A 241 -0.41 -3.62 -16.87
CA ALA A 241 -1.02 -2.33 -17.16
C ALA A 241 -1.15 -1.42 -15.93
N ARG A 242 -1.16 -1.98 -14.70
CA ARG A 242 -1.19 -1.19 -13.47
C ARG A 242 0.18 -0.68 -13.04
N VAL A 243 1.25 -1.39 -13.38
CA VAL A 243 2.61 -1.02 -12.98
C VAL A 243 2.96 0.37 -13.49
N GLU A 244 2.64 0.69 -14.75
CA GLU A 244 2.99 1.99 -15.33
C GLU A 244 2.33 3.18 -14.58
N PRO A 245 1.00 3.23 -14.40
CA PRO A 245 0.37 4.25 -13.56
C PRO A 245 0.93 4.33 -12.14
N ILE A 246 1.13 3.19 -11.46
CA ILE A 246 1.67 3.17 -10.09
C ILE A 246 3.08 3.76 -10.05
N THR A 247 3.93 3.42 -11.02
CA THR A 247 5.27 4.00 -11.11
C THR A 247 5.22 5.50 -11.36
N LYS A 248 4.30 5.98 -12.22
CA LYS A 248 4.10 7.40 -12.46
C LYS A 248 3.67 8.14 -11.18
N PHE A 249 2.69 7.61 -10.44
CA PHE A 249 2.26 8.17 -9.16
C PHE A 249 3.41 8.21 -8.15
N GLY A 250 4.19 7.13 -8.05
CA GLY A 250 5.38 7.09 -7.18
C GLY A 250 6.41 8.16 -7.54
N TRP A 251 6.64 8.40 -8.83
CA TRP A 251 7.54 9.47 -9.30
C TRP A 251 7.00 10.87 -9.00
N GLU A 252 5.71 11.11 -9.22
CA GLU A 252 5.08 12.40 -8.94
C GLU A 252 5.07 12.71 -7.44
N LEU A 253 4.74 11.72 -6.61
CA LEU A 253 4.77 11.85 -5.14
C LEU A 253 6.19 12.13 -4.65
N ARG A 254 7.17 11.37 -5.15
CA ARG A 254 8.58 11.60 -4.83
C ARG A 254 9.01 13.01 -5.20
N ARG A 255 8.68 13.47 -6.40
CA ARG A 255 9.04 14.83 -6.85
C ARG A 255 8.40 15.91 -5.97
N ALA A 256 7.11 15.76 -5.65
CA ALA A 256 6.42 16.70 -4.76
C ALA A 256 7.08 16.76 -3.37
N ALA A 257 7.52 15.61 -2.86
CA ALA A 257 8.26 15.53 -1.62
C ALA A 257 9.66 16.17 -1.71
N GLU A 258 10.40 15.92 -2.80
CA GLU A 258 11.70 16.56 -3.05
C GLU A 258 11.60 18.09 -3.16
N GLU A 259 10.47 18.63 -3.64
CA GLU A 259 10.18 20.06 -3.67
C GLU A 259 9.78 20.60 -2.28
N LEU A 260 9.04 19.83 -1.48
CA LEU A 260 8.55 20.20 -0.15
C LEU A 260 9.64 20.18 0.92
N VAL A 261 10.60 19.26 0.84
CA VAL A 261 11.64 19.09 1.87
C VAL A 261 12.51 20.36 2.04
N PRO A 262 13.07 20.97 0.98
CA PRO A 262 13.86 22.20 1.13
C PRO A 262 13.06 23.38 1.67
N MET A 263 11.74 23.42 1.44
CA MET A 263 10.87 24.47 1.98
C MET A 263 10.68 24.33 3.49
N LEU A 264 10.49 23.10 3.98
CA LEU A 264 10.24 22.84 5.39
C LEU A 264 11.53 22.69 6.22
N TRP A 265 12.59 22.17 5.62
CA TRP A 265 13.89 21.93 6.26
C TRP A 265 15.03 22.49 5.39
N PRO A 266 15.21 23.82 5.33
CA PRO A 266 16.21 24.43 4.47
C PRO A 266 17.66 24.04 4.82
N ALA A 267 17.90 23.52 6.04
CA ALA A 267 19.20 23.05 6.48
C ALA A 267 19.43 21.54 6.26
N GLU A 268 18.39 20.75 5.96
CA GLU A 268 18.51 19.31 5.76
C GLU A 268 18.66 18.98 4.26
N ALA A 269 19.51 18.01 3.96
CA ALA A 269 19.66 17.51 2.60
C ALA A 269 18.48 16.59 2.25
N VAL A 270 17.99 16.68 1.01
CA VAL A 270 16.90 15.82 0.52
C VAL A 270 17.37 14.36 0.50
N PRO A 271 16.71 13.44 1.23
CA PRO A 271 17.07 12.03 1.22
C PRO A 271 16.88 11.40 -0.16
N GLN A 272 17.82 10.55 -0.60
CA GLN A 272 17.66 9.81 -1.86
C GLN A 272 16.78 8.56 -1.73
N ASP A 273 16.68 8.00 -0.52
CA ASP A 273 15.91 6.79 -0.24
C ASP A 273 14.46 7.14 0.07
N ILE A 274 13.52 6.39 -0.54
CA ILE A 274 12.08 6.62 -0.35
C ILE A 274 11.69 6.43 1.13
N SER A 275 12.23 5.43 1.82
CA SER A 275 11.90 5.17 3.24
C SER A 275 12.29 6.35 4.13
N ASN A 276 13.50 6.90 3.93
CA ASN A 276 13.96 8.10 4.63
C ASN A 276 13.09 9.33 4.26
N LEU A 277 12.75 9.47 2.99
CA LEU A 277 11.85 10.55 2.53
C LEU A 277 10.47 10.45 3.17
N THR A 278 9.89 9.25 3.29
CA THR A 278 8.62 9.01 3.96
C THR A 278 8.69 9.38 5.44
N SER A 279 9.72 8.93 6.16
CA SER A 279 9.91 9.29 7.58
C SER A 279 10.07 10.79 7.81
N LEU A 280 10.64 11.51 6.83
CA LEU A 280 10.77 12.96 6.88
C LEU A 280 9.43 13.65 6.63
N ILE A 281 8.64 13.18 5.66
CA ILE A 281 7.28 13.68 5.40
C ILE A 281 6.35 13.43 6.59
N GLU A 282 6.49 12.31 7.30
CA GLU A 282 5.72 12.02 8.52
C GLU A 282 5.95 13.08 9.61
N ARG A 283 7.13 13.69 9.66
CA ARG A 283 7.49 14.80 10.56
C ARG A 283 7.03 16.17 10.05
N ALA A 284 6.49 16.26 8.83
CA ALA A 284 6.07 17.53 8.25
C ALA A 284 5.02 18.29 9.08
N PRO A 285 3.98 17.65 9.66
CA PRO A 285 2.98 18.36 10.46
C PRO A 285 3.58 19.09 11.66
N ASP A 286 4.46 18.44 12.42
CA ASP A 286 5.16 19.06 13.55
C ASP A 286 6.02 20.22 13.05
N ARG A 287 6.73 20.01 11.94
CA ARG A 287 7.55 21.06 11.34
C ARG A 287 6.73 22.27 10.89
N PHE A 288 5.51 22.08 10.39
CA PHE A 288 4.61 23.19 10.06
C PHE A 288 4.21 24.00 11.30
N LEU A 289 4.05 23.35 12.46
CA LEU A 289 3.78 24.04 13.72
C LEU A 289 5.00 24.88 14.14
N ASP A 290 6.20 24.33 14.06
CA ASP A 290 7.44 25.08 14.30
C ASP A 290 7.53 26.31 13.39
N TRP A 291 7.20 26.15 12.11
CA TRP A 291 7.18 27.25 11.14
C TRP A 291 6.14 28.31 11.49
N LYS A 292 4.97 27.90 11.99
CA LYS A 292 3.94 28.83 12.46
C LYS A 292 4.46 29.67 13.63
N GLU A 293 5.10 29.04 14.60
CA GLU A 293 5.69 29.72 15.76
C GLU A 293 6.90 30.58 15.37
N SER A 294 7.71 30.11 14.43
CA SER A 294 8.78 30.90 13.82
C SER A 294 8.21 32.16 13.16
N ALA A 295 7.13 32.02 12.37
CA ALA A 295 6.51 33.16 11.69
C ALA A 295 5.89 34.15 12.68
N THR A 296 5.28 33.70 13.78
CA THR A 296 4.78 34.60 14.83
C THR A 296 5.92 35.34 15.51
N ARG A 297 7.03 34.67 15.79
CA ARG A 297 8.24 35.29 16.39
C ARG A 297 8.89 36.29 15.44
N ALA A 298 9.04 35.95 14.16
CA ALA A 298 9.55 36.87 13.13
C ALA A 298 8.66 38.11 12.95
N GLY A 299 7.33 37.92 12.97
CA GLY A 299 6.37 39.02 12.93
C GLY A 299 6.43 39.92 14.17
N ALA A 300 6.59 39.33 15.36
CA ALA A 300 6.75 40.08 16.60
C ALA A 300 8.06 40.87 16.63
N ASP A 301 9.18 40.26 16.21
CA ASP A 301 10.48 40.90 16.10
C ASP A 301 10.45 42.10 15.13
N MET A 302 9.83 41.94 13.97
CA MET A 302 9.64 43.03 13.01
C MET A 302 8.79 44.17 13.60
N ALA A 303 7.70 43.85 14.29
CA ALA A 303 6.86 44.85 14.94
C ALA A 303 7.61 45.62 16.04
N LEU A 304 8.40 44.92 16.86
CA LEU A 304 9.25 45.52 17.89
C LEU A 304 10.36 46.38 17.27
N SER A 305 11.02 45.88 16.22
CA SER A 305 12.02 46.64 15.46
C SER A 305 11.44 47.95 14.92
N PHE A 306 10.21 47.91 14.41
CA PHE A 306 9.51 49.12 13.99
C PHE A 306 9.31 50.07 15.19
N VAL A 307 8.74 49.62 16.30
CA VAL A 307 8.51 50.47 17.49
C VAL A 307 9.82 51.07 18.02
N LEU A 308 10.88 50.28 18.15
CA LEU A 308 12.18 50.71 18.66
C LEU A 308 12.87 51.71 17.73
N SER A 309 12.59 51.66 16.42
CA SER A 309 13.12 52.65 15.47
C SER A 309 12.54 54.06 15.65
N TRP A 310 11.33 54.16 16.23
CA TRP A 310 10.68 55.43 16.56
C TRP A 310 10.89 55.85 18.01
N TYR A 311 11.05 54.87 18.90
CA TYR A 311 11.13 55.07 20.35
C TYR A 311 12.30 54.29 20.96
N ASN A 312 13.50 54.85 20.78
CA ASN A 312 14.78 54.22 21.15
C ASN A 312 14.92 53.95 22.67
N GLU A 313 14.13 54.64 23.51
CA GLU A 313 14.20 54.58 24.97
C GLU A 313 13.11 53.69 25.60
N VAL A 314 12.35 52.94 24.80
CA VAL A 314 11.30 52.06 25.33
C VAL A 314 11.92 50.81 25.96
N ASP A 315 11.69 50.65 27.27
CA ASP A 315 12.03 49.44 28.02
C ASP A 315 11.05 48.30 27.67
N LEU A 316 11.58 47.24 27.05
CA LEU A 316 10.80 46.07 26.66
C LEU A 316 10.21 45.31 27.86
N GLY A 317 10.89 45.30 29.00
CA GLY A 317 10.40 44.64 30.22
C GLY A 317 9.14 45.31 30.78
N GLN A 318 9.04 46.64 30.65
CA GLN A 318 7.84 47.39 31.02
C GLN A 318 6.66 47.08 30.10
N LEU A 319 6.90 46.86 28.80
CA LEU A 319 5.84 46.50 27.84
C LEU A 319 5.26 45.12 28.15
N GLU A 320 6.11 44.15 28.44
CA GLU A 320 5.70 42.81 28.84
C GLU A 320 4.86 42.84 30.12
N TYR A 321 5.36 43.51 31.17
CA TYR A 321 4.65 43.68 32.43
C TYR A 321 3.26 44.33 32.24
N ARG A 322 3.15 45.36 31.40
CA ARG A 322 1.88 46.03 31.13
C ARG A 322 0.90 45.17 30.33
N ARG A 323 1.38 44.21 29.53
CA ARG A 323 0.51 43.34 28.71
C ARG A 323 -0.05 42.17 29.52
N ALA A 324 0.65 41.71 30.55
CA ALA A 324 0.29 40.55 31.36
C ALA A 324 -1.05 40.64 32.13
N GLY A 325 -1.72 41.80 32.15
CA GLY A 325 -2.98 42.00 32.89
C GLY A 325 -4.05 42.81 32.17
N VAL A 326 -3.94 43.00 30.85
CA VAL A 326 -4.88 43.84 30.08
C VAL A 326 -5.85 42.96 29.30
N GLU A 327 -7.13 43.03 29.68
CA GLU A 327 -8.23 42.52 28.85
C GLU A 327 -8.30 43.28 27.51
N ASP A 328 -8.47 42.57 26.40
CA ASP A 328 -8.52 43.14 25.04
C ASP A 328 -9.84 43.91 24.81
N LYS A 329 -9.90 45.16 25.28
CA LYS A 329 -11.08 46.06 25.22
C LYS A 329 -11.22 46.85 23.90
N LEU A 330 -10.52 46.44 22.84
CA LEU A 330 -10.61 47.12 21.54
C LEU A 330 -11.99 46.92 20.88
N SER A 331 -12.58 48.00 20.36
CA SER A 331 -13.79 47.91 19.53
C SER A 331 -13.52 47.18 18.21
N ALA A 332 -14.56 46.64 17.58
CA ALA A 332 -14.45 45.88 16.34
C ALA A 332 -13.76 46.67 15.20
N GLU A 333 -14.07 47.96 15.05
CA GLU A 333 -13.42 48.84 14.06
C GLU A 333 -11.90 48.95 14.30
N HIS A 334 -11.48 49.13 15.54
CA HIS A 334 -10.06 49.20 15.87
C HIS A 334 -9.35 47.85 15.70
N LYS A 335 -10.04 46.72 15.95
CA LYS A 335 -9.51 45.38 15.67
C LYS A 335 -9.29 45.16 14.18
N ALA A 336 -10.24 45.58 13.33
CA ALA A 336 -10.11 45.49 11.88
C ALA A 336 -8.97 46.37 11.35
N ALA A 337 -8.87 47.62 11.81
CA ALA A 337 -7.76 48.50 11.47
C ALA A 337 -6.41 47.94 11.94
N ARG A 338 -6.34 47.36 13.15
CA ARG A 338 -5.14 46.70 13.68
C ARG A 338 -4.74 45.52 12.79
N LEU A 339 -5.69 44.67 12.40
CA LEU A 339 -5.42 43.51 11.53
C LEU A 339 -4.87 43.96 10.17
N ALA A 340 -5.48 44.97 9.54
CA ALA A 340 -5.01 45.51 8.26
C ALA A 340 -3.56 46.04 8.35
N ARG A 341 -3.21 46.70 9.46
CA ARG A 341 -1.82 47.15 9.70
C ARG A 341 -0.88 46.00 10.00
N ALA A 342 -1.30 45.00 10.76
CA ALA A 342 -0.50 43.81 11.03
C ALA A 342 -0.17 43.07 9.71
N SER A 343 -1.14 42.93 8.80
CA SER A 343 -0.89 42.37 7.47
C SER A 343 0.13 43.17 6.67
N ALA A 344 0.07 44.50 6.70
CA ALA A 344 1.06 45.35 6.04
C ALA A 344 2.46 45.22 6.66
N ILE A 345 2.57 45.01 7.98
CA ILE A 345 3.86 44.75 8.64
C ILE A 345 4.39 43.36 8.25
N ALA A 346 3.52 42.37 8.11
CA ALA A 346 3.89 41.02 7.71
C ALA A 346 4.53 40.94 6.31
N ASP A 347 4.34 41.95 5.45
CA ASP A 347 5.00 42.04 4.14
C ASP A 347 6.49 42.40 4.23
N PHE A 348 6.94 42.98 5.36
CA PHE A 348 8.35 43.28 5.61
C PHE A 348 9.11 42.12 6.27
N VAL A 349 8.39 41.10 6.76
CA VAL A 349 8.99 39.93 7.39
C VAL A 349 9.56 39.00 6.33
N ASP A 350 10.83 38.59 6.47
CA ASP A 350 11.41 37.56 5.61
C ASP A 350 10.86 36.18 5.99
N LYS A 351 9.92 35.69 5.18
CA LYS A 351 9.24 34.39 5.38
C LYS A 351 10.12 33.19 5.02
N SER A 352 11.28 33.42 4.40
CA SER A 352 12.23 32.35 4.03
C SER A 352 13.14 31.94 5.20
N LEU A 353 13.23 32.78 6.23
CA LEU A 353 14.06 32.53 7.40
C LEU A 353 13.25 31.86 8.51
N PHE A 354 13.74 30.70 8.93
CA PHE A 354 13.26 30.05 10.14
C PHE A 354 13.92 30.69 11.37
N VAL A 355 13.11 31.28 12.25
CA VAL A 355 13.52 31.80 13.55
C VAL A 355 13.31 30.69 14.57
N ALA A 356 14.38 30.10 15.10
CA ALA A 356 14.30 29.07 16.15
C ALA A 356 13.95 29.69 17.51
N ASP A 357 13.25 28.95 18.37
CA ASP A 357 12.91 29.44 19.71
C ASP A 357 14.20 29.69 20.50
N PRO A 358 14.47 30.92 20.98
CA PRO A 358 15.64 31.18 21.80
C PRO A 358 15.61 30.45 23.15
N ASN A 359 14.44 30.03 23.62
CA ASN A 359 14.28 29.27 24.85
C ASN A 359 13.36 28.06 24.61
N PRO A 360 13.84 27.04 23.88
CA PRO A 360 13.03 25.86 23.62
C PRO A 360 12.61 25.25 24.94
N HIS A 361 11.32 24.98 25.12
CA HIS A 361 10.86 24.16 26.23
C HIS A 361 11.61 22.83 26.14
N SER A 362 12.50 22.57 27.11
CA SER A 362 13.17 21.28 27.19
C SER A 362 12.10 20.25 27.49
N ASP A 363 11.67 19.49 26.49
CA ASP A 363 10.66 18.43 26.61
C ASP A 363 11.07 17.28 27.58
N GLU A 364 12.19 17.41 28.32
CA GLU A 364 12.75 16.42 29.24
C GLU A 364 12.04 16.32 30.60
N GLU A 365 11.01 17.14 30.90
CA GLU A 365 10.42 17.23 32.25
C GLU A 365 9.04 16.55 32.43
N TYR A 366 8.57 15.72 31.49
CA TYR A 366 7.23 15.07 31.55
C TYR A 366 7.23 13.53 31.64
N GLU A 367 8.28 12.91 32.18
CA GLU A 367 8.34 11.44 32.37
C GLU A 367 8.71 11.02 33.80
N MET A 368 8.32 11.77 34.84
CA MET A 368 8.58 11.38 36.23
C MET A 368 7.42 11.74 37.15
N GLY A 369 6.44 10.85 37.27
CA GLY A 369 5.58 10.81 38.45
C GLY A 369 4.12 10.53 38.14
N ASP A 370 3.74 9.26 38.04
CA ASP A 370 2.41 8.76 38.46
C ASP A 370 2.30 7.22 38.41
N GLU A 371 3.35 6.46 38.79
CA GLU A 371 3.27 4.99 38.89
C GLU A 371 3.54 4.40 40.29
N GLU A 372 3.50 5.19 41.37
CA GLU A 372 3.79 4.67 42.72
C GLU A 372 2.79 5.11 43.79
N ALA A 373 1.50 4.77 43.63
CA ALA A 373 0.53 5.04 44.69
C ALA A 373 -0.66 4.07 44.82
N GLU A 374 -0.63 2.82 44.34
CA GLU A 374 -1.69 1.83 44.72
C GLU A 374 -1.18 0.39 44.84
N ARG A 375 -0.34 0.08 45.84
CA ARG A 375 -0.21 -1.29 46.40
C ARG A 375 0.20 -1.26 47.88
N ALA A 376 -0.70 -0.80 48.75
CA ALA A 376 -0.61 -1.12 50.17
C ALA A 376 -1.98 -0.98 50.83
N ARG A 377 -2.77 -2.05 50.83
CA ARG A 377 -3.78 -2.41 51.85
C ARG A 377 -4.42 -3.73 51.46
N ASP A 378 -3.92 -4.81 52.03
CA ASP A 378 -4.78 -5.87 52.56
C ASP A 378 -4.08 -6.57 53.72
N ASP A 379 -4.88 -6.79 54.76
CA ASP A 379 -4.55 -6.86 56.17
C ASP A 379 -4.69 -8.31 56.68
N PRO A 380 -3.69 -8.92 57.36
CA PRO A 380 -3.85 -10.24 57.95
C PRO A 380 -4.24 -10.14 59.43
N ALA A 381 -5.55 -10.10 59.72
CA ALA A 381 -6.07 -10.20 61.07
C ALA A 381 -6.24 -11.67 61.51
N ALA A 382 -5.48 -12.01 62.55
CA ALA A 382 -5.51 -13.27 63.28
C ALA A 382 -6.86 -13.53 63.98
N GLY A 383 -7.35 -14.77 63.88
CA GLY A 383 -8.46 -15.29 64.67
C GLY A 383 -8.16 -16.71 65.15
N ARG A 384 -7.45 -16.82 66.29
CA ARG A 384 -7.35 -18.06 67.08
C ARG A 384 -8.69 -18.29 67.78
N SER A 385 -9.23 -19.50 67.71
CA SER A 385 -10.04 -20.06 68.79
C SER A 385 -9.84 -21.58 68.87
N ASP A 386 -9.62 -22.02 70.11
CA ASP A 386 -9.24 -23.35 70.55
C ASP A 386 -10.43 -24.32 70.71
N ALA A 387 -10.19 -25.58 70.32
CA ALA A 387 -10.57 -26.84 71.00
C ALA A 387 -12.07 -27.28 71.06
N PRO A 388 -12.42 -28.53 71.49
CA PRO A 388 -11.60 -29.72 71.82
C PRO A 388 -12.14 -31.04 71.15
N PRO A 389 -11.61 -32.25 71.49
CA PRO A 389 -11.75 -33.49 70.71
C PRO A 389 -12.77 -34.49 71.30
N ALA A 390 -13.20 -35.46 70.49
CA ALA A 390 -13.68 -36.76 70.95
C ALA A 390 -13.54 -37.80 69.83
N GLY A 391 -12.80 -38.88 70.09
CA GLY A 391 -12.76 -40.11 69.28
C GLY A 391 -13.98 -41.00 69.57
N PRO A 392 -13.92 -42.34 69.40
CA PRO A 392 -12.83 -43.19 68.90
C PRO A 392 -12.82 -43.45 67.38
#